data_AF-A0A7C0TXT6-F1
#
_entry.id   AF-A0A7C0TXT6-F1
#
_cell.length_a   1.000
_cell.length_b   1.000
_cell.length_c   1.000
_cell.angle_alpha   90.00
_cell.angle_beta   90.00
_cell.angle_gamma   90.00
#
_symmetry.space_group_name_H-M   'P 1'
#
loop_
_entity.id
_entity.type
_entity.pdbx_description
1 polymer ?
#
loop_
_entity_poly.entity_id
_entity_poly.type
_entity_poly.pdbx_seq_one_letter_code
_entity_poly.pdbx_strand_id
1 'polypeptide(L)' 'MTFYEEFARKYYLEARKDLRRALKALTEGDYPEAVFHSQQCVEKAVKAMIESKREYVHN' A
#
# COMPACT_ATOMS: atom_id res chain seq x y z
N MET A 1 -18.75 5.80 -8.51
CA MET A 1 -17.76 5.89 -7.42
C MET A 1 -17.41 7.36 -7.23
N THR A 2 -17.28 7.81 -5.99
CA THR A 2 -16.78 9.16 -5.72
C THR A 2 -15.28 9.25 -5.99
N PHE A 3 -14.74 10.45 -6.20
CA PHE A 3 -13.29 10.67 -6.41
C PHE A 3 -12.44 9.98 -5.32
N TYR A 4 -12.83 10.14 -4.05
CA TYR A 4 -12.14 9.51 -2.91
C TYR A 4 -12.16 7.98 -2.95
N GLU A 5 -13.26 7.36 -3.39
CA GLU A 5 -13.34 5.90 -3.56
C GLU A 5 -12.41 5.39 -4.65
N GLU A 6 -12.23 6.16 -5.73
CA GLU A 6 -11.27 5.83 -6.79
C GLU A 6 -9.82 5.88 -6.29
N PHE A 7 -9.47 6.91 -5.51
CA PHE A 7 -8.16 7.03 -4.89
C PHE A 7 -7.90 5.93 -3.87
N ALA A 8 -8.87 5.67 -2.98
CA ALA A 8 -8.79 4.58 -2.02
C ALA A 8 -8.56 3.24 -2.73
N ARG A 9 -9.33 2.96 -3.79
CA ARG A 9 -9.18 1.74 -4.60
C ARG A 9 -7.81 1.67 -5.26
N LYS A 10 -7.30 2.77 -5.81
CA LYS A 10 -5.97 2.82 -6.44
C LYS A 10 -4.87 2.50 -5.42
N TYR A 11 -4.86 3.14 -4.26
CA TYR A 11 -3.89 2.88 -3.20
C TYR A 11 -3.95 1.44 -2.70
N TYR A 12 -5.15 0.88 -2.54
CA TYR A 12 -5.32 -0.51 -2.12
C TYR A 12 -4.75 -1.50 -3.16
N LEU A 13 -4.99 -1.25 -4.45
CA LEU A 13 -4.45 -2.10 -5.52
C LEU A 13 -2.92 -2.05 -5.59
N GLU A 14 -2.32 -0.88 -5.37
CA GLU A 14 -0.86 -0.75 -5.28
C GLU A 14 -0.30 -1.44 -4.03
N ALA A 15 -0.95 -1.31 -2.87
CA ALA A 15 -0.54 -2.03 -1.65
C ALA A 15 -0.51 -3.55 -1.87
N ARG A 16 -1.49 -4.11 -2.59
CA ARG A 16 -1.50 -5.53 -2.97
C ARG A 16 -0.37 -5.93 -3.94
N LYS A 17 0.10 -5.01 -4.78
CA LYS A 17 1.27 -5.25 -5.63
C LYS A 17 2.54 -5.27 -4.79
N ASP A 18 2.70 -4.32 -3.87
CA ASP A 18 3.82 -4.25 -2.95
C ASP A 18 3.91 -5.50 -2.07
N LEU A 19 2.79 -5.98 -1.51
CA LEU A 19 2.78 -7.23 -0.75
C LEU A 19 3.29 -8.43 -1.57
N ARG A 20 2.86 -8.54 -2.83
CA ARG A 20 3.34 -9.62 -3.72
C ARG A 20 4.83 -9.52 -4.00
N ARG A 21 5.36 -8.30 -4.16
CA ARG A 21 6.80 -8.07 -4.35
C ARG A 21 7.59 -8.39 -3.09
N ALA A 22 7.11 -7.97 -1.92
CA ALA A 22 7.73 -8.27 -0.64
C ALA A 22 7.82 -9.78 -0.39
N LEU A 23 6.73 -10.53 -0.67
CA LEU A 23 6.72 -11.98 -0.56
C LEU A 23 7.71 -12.64 -1.52
N LYS A 24 7.77 -12.17 -2.78
CA LYS A 24 8.73 -12.67 -3.76
C LYS A 24 10.17 -12.42 -3.31
N ALA A 25 10.50 -11.19 -2.92
CA ALA A 25 11.84 -10.82 -2.45
C ALA A 25 12.25 -11.64 -1.22
N LEU A 26 11.32 -11.87 -0.29
CA LEU A 26 11.55 -12.73 0.87
C LEU A 26 11.88 -14.17 0.46
N THR A 27 11.16 -14.74 -0.52
CA THR A 27 11.44 -16.10 -1.03
C THR A 27 12.77 -16.20 -1.78
N GLU A 28 13.22 -15.10 -2.39
CA GLU A 28 14.50 -15.01 -3.11
C GLU A 28 15.69 -14.67 -2.19
N GLY A 29 15.44 -14.39 -0.91
CA GLY A 29 16.45 -13.99 0.06
C GLY A 29 16.90 -12.53 -0.04
N ASP A 30 16.20 -11.71 -0.84
CA ASP A 30 16.45 -10.27 -0.95
C ASP A 30 15.73 -9.54 0.19
N TYR A 31 16.33 -9.58 1.37
CA TYR A 31 15.76 -9.00 2.58
C TYR A 31 15.58 -7.47 2.53
N PRO A 32 16.52 -6.67 1.98
CA PRO A 32 16.31 -5.23 1.81
C PRO A 32 15.07 -4.91 0.97
N GLU A 33 14.90 -5.59 -0.17
CA GLU A 33 13.74 -5.38 -1.06
C GLU A 33 12.43 -5.86 -0.39
N ALA A 34 12.50 -6.96 0.37
CA ALA A 34 11.36 -7.46 1.14
C ALA A 34 10.88 -6.45 2.20
N VAL A 35 11.82 -5.83 2.93
CA VAL A 35 11.50 -4.80 3.94
C VAL A 35 10.94 -3.53 3.28
N PHE A 36 11.59 -3.06 2.21
CA PHE A 36 11.15 -1.86 1.49
C PHE A 36 9.70 -2.01 0.97
N HIS A 37 9.40 -3.11 0.30
CA HIS A 37 8.04 -3.34 -0.20
C HIS A 37 7.03 -3.62 0.91
N SER A 38 7.44 -4.18 2.04
CA SER A 38 6.57 -4.32 3.22
C SER A 38 6.16 -2.95 3.77
N GLN A 39 7.10 -2.01 3.91
CA GLN A 39 6.82 -0.63 4.34
C GLN A 39 5.87 0.07 3.36
N GLN A 40 6.15 -0.05 2.06
CA GLN A 40 5.33 0.53 0.99
C GLN A 40 3.91 -0.03 0.97
N CYS A 41 3.74 -1.33 1.23
CA CYS A 41 2.42 -1.97 1.35
C CYS A 41 1.62 -1.35 2.49
N VAL A 42 2.21 -1.23 3.68
CA VAL A 42 1.54 -0.67 4.86
C VAL A 42 1.17 0.79 4.63
N GLU A 43 2.10 1.61 4.12
CA GLU A 43 1.87 3.03 3.84
C GLU A 43 0.66 3.23 2.91
N LYS A 44 0.61 2.48 1.80
CA LYS A 44 -0.48 2.60 0.82
C LYS A 44 -1.80 2.02 1.34
N ALA A 45 -1.77 0.94 2.11
CA ALA A 45 -2.96 0.39 2.74
C ALA A 45 -3.59 1.40 3.71
N VAL A 46 -2.76 2.10 4.51
CA VAL A 46 -3.21 3.15 5.42
C VAL A 46 -3.78 4.34 4.64
N LYS A 47 -3.10 4.82 3.59
CA LYS A 47 -3.64 5.86 2.70
C LYS A 47 -5.01 5.47 2.11
N ALA A 48 -5.16 4.22 1.65
CA ALA A 48 -6.44 3.74 1.14
C ALA A 48 -7.56 3.80 2.18
N MET A 49 -7.29 3.42 3.43
CA MET A 49 -8.27 3.49 4.52
C MET A 49 -8.67 4.93 4.86
N ILE A 50 -7.69 5.83 4.91
CA ILE A 50 -7.87 7.26 5.19
C ILE A 50 -8.75 7.91 4.11
N GLU A 51 -8.41 7.73 2.83
CA GLU A 51 -9.19 8.23 1.70
C GLU A 51 -10.61 7.64 1.68
N SER A 52 -10.75 6.35 2.00
CA SER A 52 -12.07 5.70 2.09
C SER A 52 -12.94 6.28 3.20
N LYS A 53 -12.33 6.79 4.29
CA LYS A 53 -13.03 7.44 5.40
C LYS A 53 -13.20 8.95 5.22
N ARG A 54 -12.58 9.54 4.19
CA ARG A 54 -12.48 11.00 3.98
C ARG A 54 -11.83 11.73 5.16
N GLU A 55 -11.02 11.03 5.94
CA GLU A 55 -10.24 11.64 7.01
C GLU A 55 -9.01 12.27 6.35
N TYR A 56 -8.82 13.59 6.44
CA TYR A 56 -7.59 14.22 5.97
C TYR A 56 -6.55 14.20 7.09
N VAL A 57 -5.40 13.56 6.87
CA VAL A 57 -4.26 13.70 7.78
C VAL A 57 -3.38 14.84 7.26
N HIS A 58 -3.31 15.93 8.02
CA HIS A 58 -2.35 17.01 7.75
C HIS A 58 -0.96 16.58 8.26
N ASN A 59 0.06 16.91 7.48
CA ASN A 59 1.47 16.86 7.90
C ASN A 59 1.85 18.17 8.58
#